data_AF-A0A847P5Y3-F1
#
_entry.id   AF-A0A847P5Y3-F1
#
_cell.length_a   1.000
_cell.length_b   1.000
_cell.length_c   1.000
_cell.angle_alpha   90.00
_cell.angle_beta   90.00
_cell.angle_gamma   90.00
#
_symmetry.space_group_name_H-M   'P 1'
#
loop_
_entity.id
_entity.type
_entity.pdbx_description
1 polymer ?
#
loop_
_entity_poly.entity_id
_entity_poly.type
_entity_poly.pdbx_seq_one_letter_code
_entity_poly.pdbx_strand_id
1 'polypeptide(L)' 'MMIIWTVLLIVLLIWIFKAIQNRSNKPVSTSLKNETPLDILKKRYARGEISKEEYDRIKKDLQG' A
#
# COMPACT_ATOMS: atom_id res chain seq x y z
N MET A 1 -8.16 32.22 0.70
CA MET A 1 -9.20 31.39 0.03
C MET A 1 -8.68 30.13 -0.67
N MET A 2 -7.39 29.99 -1.03
CA MET A 2 -6.87 28.74 -1.62
C MET A 2 -6.44 27.66 -0.61
N ILE A 3 -6.01 28.08 0.59
CA ILE A 3 -5.45 27.19 1.63
C ILE A 3 -6.51 26.21 2.16
N ILE A 4 -7.78 26.64 2.24
CA ILE A 4 -8.91 25.81 2.69
C ILE A 4 -9.12 24.62 1.74
N TRP A 5 -9.00 24.86 0.43
CA TRP A 5 -9.08 23.80 -0.59
C TRP A 5 -7.91 22.82 -0.50
N THR A 6 -6.69 23.31 -0.23
CA THR A 6 -5.52 22.47 -0.04
C THR A 6 -5.65 21.56 1.18
N VAL A 7 -6.11 22.09 2.32
CA VAL A 7 -6.33 21.30 3.53
C VAL A 7 -7.42 20.24 3.32
N LEU A 8 -8.51 20.59 2.65
CA LEU A 8 -9.57 19.63 2.29
C LEU A 8 -9.03 18.49 1.41
N LEU A 9 -8.19 18.81 0.43
CA LEU A 9 -7.59 17.81 -0.46
C LEU A 9 -6.65 16.86 0.31
N ILE A 10 -5.84 17.39 1.22
CA ILE A 10 -4.95 16.60 2.08
C ILE A 10 -5.75 15.68 3.00
N VAL A 11 -6.81 16.19 3.64
CA VAL A 11 -7.70 15.38 4.49
C VAL A 11 -8.36 14.27 3.70
N LEU A 12 -8.84 14.56 2.48
CA LEU A 12 -9.45 13.58 1.59
C LEU A 12 -8.45 12.49 1.17
N LEU A 13 -7.21 12.86 0.85
CA LEU A 13 -6.14 11.89 0.55
C LEU A 13 -5.86 10.97 1.75
N ILE A 14 -5.76 11.52 2.95
CA ILE A 14 -5.53 10.73 4.18
C ILE A 14 -6.72 9.80 4.44
N TRP A 15 -7.96 10.27 4.19
CA TRP A 15 -9.17 9.46 4.33
C TRP A 15 -9.18 8.27 3.35
N ILE A 16 -8.80 8.51 2.09
CA ILE A 16 -8.67 7.46 1.07
C ILE A 16 -7.56 6.47 1.46
N PHE A 17 -6.40 6.95 1.90
CA PHE A 17 -5.31 6.10 2.37
C PHE A 17 -5.72 5.24 3.58
N LYS A 18 -6.40 5.82 4.58
CA LYS A 18 -6.96 5.06 5.71
C LYS A 18 -8.03 4.08 5.25
N ALA A 19 -8.92 4.44 4.33
CA ALA A 19 -9.94 3.53 3.80
C ALA A 19 -9.33 2.35 3.03
N ILE A 20 -8.23 2.58 2.31
CA ILE A 20 -7.46 1.52 1.64
C ILE A 20 -6.73 0.65 2.67
N GLN A 21 -6.13 1.26 3.71
CA GLN A 21 -5.44 0.53 4.78
C GLN A 21 -6.42 -0.27 5.66
N ASN A 22 -7.63 0.24 5.89
CA ASN A 22 -8.68 -0.43 6.65
C ASN A 22 -9.34 -1.56 5.84
N ARG A 23 -9.10 -1.66 4.52
CA ARG A 23 -9.42 -2.88 3.73
C ARG A 23 -8.43 -4.02 3.98
N SER A 24 -7.29 -3.77 4.63
CA SER A 24 -6.37 -4.81 5.10
C SER A 24 -6.73 -5.38 6.48
N ASN A 25 -7.79 -4.87 7.12
CA ASN A 25 -8.41 -5.48 8.31
C ASN A 25 -9.56 -6.44 7.93
N LYS A 26 -9.49 -7.10 6.77
CA LYS A 26 -10.30 -8.30 6.57
C LYS A 26 -9.61 -9.45 7.31
N PRO A 27 -10.29 -10.11 8.27
CA PRO A 27 -9.76 -11.32 8.86
C PRO A 27 -9.49 -12.32 7.75
N VAL A 28 -8.38 -13.03 7.91
CA VAL A 28 -7.99 -14.21 7.15
C VAL A 28 -9.20 -15.13 6.98
N SER A 29 -9.80 -15.12 5.79
CA SER A 29 -10.56 -16.24 5.30
C SER A 29 -10.62 -16.17 3.77
N THR A 30 -10.05 -17.20 3.15
CA THR A 30 -10.39 -17.65 1.79
C THR A 30 -10.06 -16.71 0.63
N SER A 31 -8.79 -16.71 0.21
CA SER A 31 -8.50 -16.88 -1.22
C SER A 31 -7.07 -17.40 -1.41
N LEU A 32 -6.96 -18.73 -1.45
CA LEU A 32 -5.77 -19.52 -1.77
C LEU A 32 -5.33 -19.39 -3.26
N LYS A 33 -5.59 -18.26 -3.91
CA LYS A 33 -5.32 -18.10 -5.34
C LYS A 33 -4.50 -16.85 -5.61
N ASN A 34 -3.19 -17.08 -5.75
CA ASN A 34 -2.23 -16.18 -6.40
C ASN A 34 -1.78 -14.97 -5.56
N GLU A 35 -1.18 -15.20 -4.39
CA GLU A 35 -0.25 -14.20 -3.86
C GLU A 35 0.90 -14.07 -4.88
N THR A 36 0.78 -13.09 -5.78
CA THR A 36 1.84 -12.79 -6.74
C THR A 36 3.10 -12.38 -5.97
N PRO A 37 4.30 -12.59 -6.53
CA PRO A 37 5.54 -12.13 -5.90
C PRO A 37 5.50 -10.65 -5.48
N LEU A 38 4.75 -9.83 -6.22
CA LEU A 38 4.49 -8.42 -5.91
C LEU A 38 3.67 -8.22 -4.63
N ASP A 39 2.72 -9.10 -4.33
CA ASP A 39 1.88 -9.02 -3.12
C ASP A 39 2.71 -9.35 -1.86
N ILE A 40 3.56 -10.37 -1.96
CA ILE A 40 4.52 -10.75 -0.91
C ILE A 40 5.50 -9.60 -0.65
N LEU A 41 6.03 -8.99 -1.72
CA LEU A 41 6.94 -7.86 -1.62
C LEU A 41 6.28 -6.65 -0.95
N LYS A 42 5.03 -6.34 -1.31
CA LYS A 42 4.25 -5.25 -0.72
C LYS A 42 3.98 -5.48 0.77
N LYS A 43 3.71 -6.73 1.16
CA LYS A 43 3.49 -7.14 2.55
C LYS A 43 4.75 -6.93 3.41
N ARG A 44 5.93 -7.29 2.90
CA ARG A 44 7.22 -7.09 3.60
C ARG A 44 7.58 -5.61 3.75
N TYR A 45 7.33 -4.80 2.71
CA TYR A 45 7.51 -3.35 2.79
C TYR A 45 6.54 -2.73 3.81
N ALA A 46 5.28 -3.16 3.81
CA ALA A 46 4.28 -2.69 4.78
C ALA A 46 4.60 -3.11 6.23
N ARG A 47 5.32 -4.21 6.42
CA ARG A 47 5.86 -4.64 7.71
C ARG A 47 7.14 -3.91 8.12
N GLY A 48 7.75 -3.14 7.23
CA GLY A 48 9.03 -2.46 7.47
C GLY A 48 10.23 -3.39 7.46
N GLU A 49 10.09 -4.62 6.97
CA GLU A 49 11.19 -5.61 6.88
C GLU A 49 12.18 -5.28 5.76
N ILE A 50 11.80 -4.40 4.82
CA ILE A 50 12.63 -3.97 3.69
C ILE A 50 12.54 -2.44 3.52
N SER A 51 13.65 -1.82 3.14
CA SER A 51 13.69 -0.39 2.80
C SER A 51 12.97 -0.13 1.48
N LYS A 52 12.55 1.13 1.27
CA LYS A 52 11.91 1.58 0.02
C LYS A 52 12.79 1.32 -1.20
N GLU A 53 14.10 1.43 -1.04
CA GLU A 53 15.10 1.18 -2.08
C GLU A 53 15.11 -0.30 -2.51
N GLU A 54 14.99 -1.20 -1.54
CA GLU A 54 14.97 -2.65 -1.74
C GLU A 54 13.63 -3.09 -2.36
N TYR A 55 12.53 -2.45 -1.95
CA TYR A 55 11.23 -2.61 -2.58
C TYR A 55 11.25 -2.21 -4.07
N ASP A 56 11.82 -1.05 -4.43
CA ASP A 56 11.84 -0.59 -5.83
C ASP A 56 12.69 -1.50 -6.72
N ARG A 57 13.84 -1.98 -6.20
CA ARG A 57 14.72 -2.94 -6.89
C ARG A 57 14.00 -4.24 -7.22
N ILE A 58 13.40 -4.89 -6.22
CA ILE A 58 12.74 -6.18 -6.40
C ILE A 58 11.45 -6.01 -7.22
N LYS A 59 10.74 -4.89 -7.06
CA LYS A 59 9.55 -4.59 -7.86
C LYS A 59 9.89 -4.48 -9.35
N LYS A 60 10.99 -3.82 -9.70
CA LYS A 60 11.47 -3.70 -11.09
C LYS A 60 11.86 -5.05 -11.67
N ASP A 61 12.55 -5.87 -10.89
CA ASP A 61 12.93 -7.23 -11.27
C ASP A 61 11.71 -8.11 -11.56
N LEU A 62 10.68 -8.02 -10.70
CA LEU A 62 9.41 -8.76 -10.86
C LEU A 62 8.51 -8.23 -11.98
N GLN A 63 8.77 -7.03 -12.50
CA GLN A 63 8.04 -6.45 -13.64
C GLN A 63 8.80 -6.58 -14.96
N GLY A 64 10.04 -7.11 -14.93
CA GLY A 64 10.93 -7.28 -16.08
C GLY A 64 10.65 -8.55 -16.89
#